data_AF-A0A1Q6TT73-F1
#
_entry.id   AF-A0A1Q6TT73-F1
#
_cell.length_a   1.000
_cell.length_b   1.000
_cell.length_c   1.000
_cell.angle_alpha   90.00
_cell.angle_beta   90.00
_cell.angle_gamma   90.00
#
_symmetry.space_group_name_H-M   'P 1'
#
loop_
_entity.id
_entity.type
_entity.pdbx_description
1 polymer ?
#
loop_
_entity_poly.entity_id
_entity_poly.type
_entity_poly.pdbx_seq_one_letter_code
_entity_poly.pdbx_strand_id
1 'polypeptide(L)'
;MRVLDEIEEFTKSMPLNYEFSTSWFKNTLSKQYSRSTGSYIPSDYCYNRKNKGINYDKQPHYFLYLGRNRYRYVGKDYVYNGEVEENPRKSLGIL
;
A
#
# COMPACT_ATOMS: atom_id res chain seq x y z
N MET A 1 -7.06 12.09 12.90
CA MET A 1 -5.96 11.25 12.40
C MET A 1 -6.09 11.12 10.87
N ARG A 2 -4.99 11.16 10.13
CA ARG A 2 -5.00 10.98 8.66
C ARG A 2 -4.88 9.49 8.34
N VAL A 3 -5.26 9.10 7.12
CA VAL A 3 -5.09 7.71 6.62
C VAL A 3 -3.65 7.24 6.72
N LEU A 4 -2.68 8.12 6.43
CA LEU A 4 -1.27 7.79 6.57
C LEU A 4 -0.91 7.43 8.01
N ASP A 5 -1.36 8.24 8.98
CA ASP A 5 -1.05 8.02 10.40
C ASP A 5 -1.70 6.71 10.90
N GLU A 6 -2.92 6.40 10.42
CA GLU A 6 -3.62 5.14 10.70
C GLU A 6 -2.85 3.92 10.19
N ILE A 7 -2.34 3.98 8.95
CA ILE A 7 -1.54 2.91 8.35
C ILE A 7 -0.20 2.75 9.09
N GLU A 8 0.49 3.86 9.37
CA GLU A 8 1.77 3.84 10.08
C GLU A 8 1.62 3.21 11.47
N GLU A 9 0.59 3.60 12.22
CA GLU A 9 0.29 3.01 13.53
C GLU A 9 -0.03 1.52 13.43
N PHE A 10 -0.89 1.12 12.48
CA PHE A 10 -1.22 -0.29 12.25
C PHE A 10 0.01 -1.15 11.96
N THR A 11 0.93 -0.66 11.11
CA THR A 11 2.14 -1.39 10.72
C THR A 11 3.10 -1.68 11.87
N LYS A 12 3.07 -0.91 12.96
CA LYS A 12 3.92 -1.15 14.15
C LYS A 12 3.66 -2.50 14.81
N SER A 13 2.44 -3.03 14.64
CA SER A 13 2.03 -4.33 15.17
C SER A 13 2.19 -5.49 14.19
N MET A 14 2.53 -5.22 12.93
CA MET A 14 2.62 -6.25 11.90
C MET A 14 3.94 -7.03 12.02
N PRO A 15 3.90 -8.38 11.98
CA PRO A 15 5.11 -9.18 11.88
C PRO A 15 5.83 -8.89 10.56
N LEU A 16 7.16 -8.73 10.60
CA LEU A 16 7.97 -8.58 9.40
C LEU A 16 7.74 -9.79 8.46
N ASN A 17 7.68 -9.53 7.16
CA ASN A 17 7.37 -10.51 6.10
C ASN A 17 5.93 -11.07 6.13
N TYR A 18 5.03 -10.54 6.96
CA TYR A 18 3.63 -10.94 6.93
C TYR A 18 3.01 -10.62 5.58
N GLU A 19 2.40 -11.63 4.96
CA GLU A 19 1.69 -11.49 3.69
C GLU A 19 0.20 -11.36 3.88
N PHE A 20 -0.41 -10.46 3.12
CA PHE A 20 -1.81 -10.12 3.26
C PHE A 20 -2.47 -9.80 1.93
N SER A 21 -3.81 -9.89 1.91
CA SER A 21 -4.63 -9.48 0.79
C SER A 21 -5.11 -8.04 0.94
N THR A 22 -5.43 -7.40 -0.20
CA THR A 22 -6.06 -6.06 -0.22
C THR A 22 -7.32 -6.02 0.64
N SER A 23 -8.17 -7.06 0.54
CA SER A 23 -9.45 -7.12 1.27
C SER A 23 -9.24 -7.21 2.77
N TRP A 24 -8.31 -8.05 3.23
CA TRP A 24 -7.99 -8.16 4.65
C TRP A 24 -7.50 -6.82 5.21
N PHE A 25 -6.53 -6.19 4.53
CA PHE A 25 -5.96 -4.92 4.98
C PHE A 25 -7.02 -3.82 5.10
N LYS A 26 -7.84 -3.66 4.05
CA LYS A 26 -8.92 -2.67 4.02
C LYS A 26 -9.95 -2.90 5.12
N ASN A 27 -10.39 -4.15 5.32
CA ASN A 27 -11.41 -4.48 6.29
C ASN A 27 -10.89 -4.33 7.73
N THR A 28 -9.64 -4.73 7.99
CA THR A 28 -9.01 -4.59 9.30
C THR A 28 -8.90 -3.12 9.71
N LEU A 29 -8.33 -2.26 8.85
CA LEU A 29 -8.22 -0.82 9.13
C LEU A 29 -9.59 -0.13 9.18
N SER A 30 -10.54 -0.53 8.33
CA SER A 30 -11.91 0.00 8.36
C SER A 30 -12.60 -0.31 9.68
N LYS A 31 -12.46 -1.54 10.19
CA LYS A 31 -13.00 -1.95 11.48
C LYS A 31 -12.31 -1.23 12.65
N GLN A 32 -11.00 -1.03 12.59
CA GLN A 32 -10.22 -0.41 13.66
C GLN A 32 -10.46 1.10 13.79
N TYR A 33 -10.60 1.81 12.66
CA TYR A 33 -10.65 3.28 12.64
C TYR A 33 -12.00 3.84 12.14
N SER A 34 -13.00 2.99 11.91
CA SER A 34 -14.35 3.38 11.46
C SER A 34 -14.36 4.24 10.18
N ARG A 35 -13.49 3.92 9.23
CA ARG A 35 -13.34 4.62 7.94
C ARG A 35 -13.74 3.71 6.78
N SER A 36 -14.17 4.29 5.66
CA SER A 36 -14.49 3.53 4.45
C SER A 36 -13.29 2.69 3.98
N THR A 37 -13.54 1.45 3.57
CA THR A 37 -12.51 0.54 3.02
C THR A 37 -11.81 1.12 1.79
N GLY A 38 -12.50 1.97 1.02
CA GLY A 38 -11.95 2.68 -0.13
C GLY A 38 -10.86 3.71 0.22
N SER A 39 -10.78 4.14 1.48
CA SER A 39 -9.74 5.05 1.95
C SER A 39 -8.37 4.41 2.07
N TYR A 40 -8.27 3.07 2.14
CA TYR A 40 -7.02 2.37 2.35
C TYR A 40 -6.52 1.73 1.06
N ILE A 41 -5.45 2.27 0.49
CA ILE A 41 -4.87 1.81 -0.78
C ILE A 41 -3.46 1.28 -0.49
N PRO A 42 -3.29 -0.01 -0.15
CA PRO A 42 -1.96 -0.55 0.21
C PRO A 42 -0.93 -0.41 -0.92
N SER A 43 -1.38 -0.44 -2.17
CA SER A 43 -0.51 -0.26 -3.34
C SER A 43 0.12 1.13 -3.43
N ASP A 44 -0.39 2.13 -2.72
CA ASP A 44 0.22 3.46 -2.69
C ASP A 44 1.50 3.46 -1.82
N TYR A 45 1.62 2.53 -0.87
CA TYR A 45 2.73 2.49 0.10
C TYR A 45 3.71 1.34 -0.18
N CYS A 46 3.90 0.99 -1.46
CA CYS A 46 4.75 -0.12 -1.89
C CYS A 46 6.10 0.38 -2.42
N TYR A 47 7.20 -0.25 -2.01
CA TYR A 47 8.54 0.04 -2.53
C TYR A 47 8.77 -0.37 -3.99
N ASN A 48 7.95 -1.27 -4.52
CA ASN A 48 8.13 -1.82 -5.86
C ASN A 48 7.01 -1.42 -6.82
N ARG A 49 6.19 -0.42 -6.46
CA ARG A 49 5.06 0.01 -7.29
C ARG A 49 4.77 1.49 -7.13
N LYS A 50 4.62 2.19 -8.26
CA LYS A 50 4.20 3.59 -8.33
C LYS A 50 2.82 3.71 -8.98
N ASN A 51 1.86 4.27 -8.26
CA ASN A 51 0.52 4.55 -8.79
C ASN A 51 0.38 6.01 -9.24
N LYS A 52 -0.53 6.28 -10.16
CA LYS A 52 -0.86 7.66 -10.57
C LYS A 52 -1.52 8.42 -9.40
N GLY A 53 -1.00 9.61 -9.09
CA GLY A 53 -1.59 10.52 -8.11
C GLY A 53 -0.91 10.50 -6.73
N ILE A 54 0.11 9.65 -6.54
CA ILE A 54 0.94 9.65 -5.33
C ILE A 54 2.28 10.34 -5.54
N ASN A 55 2.81 10.96 -4.49
CA ASN A 55 4.19 11.47 -4.49
C ASN A 55 5.12 10.39 -3.95
N TYR A 56 5.40 9.41 -4.81
CA TYR A 56 6.18 8.22 -4.49
C TYR A 56 7.50 8.52 -3.78
N ASP A 57 8.22 9.56 -4.20
CA ASP A 57 9.55 9.88 -3.66
C ASP A 57 9.50 10.56 -2.28
N LYS A 58 8.33 11.10 -1.88
CA LYS A 58 8.17 11.82 -0.60
C LYS A 58 7.37 11.07 0.44
N GLN A 59 6.48 10.18 0.02
CA GLN A 59 5.62 9.44 0.95
C GLN A 59 6.33 8.17 1.46
N PRO A 60 6.00 7.72 2.68
CA PRO A 60 6.62 6.51 3.22
C PRO A 60 6.12 5.26 2.50
N HIS A 61 6.96 4.22 2.52
CA HIS A 61 6.65 2.90 1.98
C HIS A 61 6.81 1.85 3.08
N TYR A 62 5.96 0.83 3.05
CA TYR A 62 5.92 -0.21 4.07
C TYR A 62 5.83 -1.61 3.46
N PHE A 63 5.42 -1.72 2.20
CA PHE A 63 4.98 -2.96 1.59
C PHE A 63 5.75 -3.30 0.31
N LEU A 64 5.70 -4.57 -0.07
CA LEU A 64 5.95 -5.03 -1.43
C LEU A 64 4.66 -5.56 -2.04
N TYR A 65 4.37 -5.18 -3.27
CA TYR A 65 3.31 -5.78 -4.07
C TYR A 65 3.80 -7.13 -4.62
N LEU A 66 3.01 -8.19 -4.39
CA LEU A 66 3.33 -9.56 -4.82
C LEU A 66 2.53 -10.00 -6.06
N GLY A 67 1.74 -9.11 -6.65
CA GLY A 67 0.77 -9.48 -7.69
C GLY A 67 -0.60 -9.89 -7.13
N ARG A 68 -1.63 -9.85 -7.99
CA ARG A 68 -2.99 -10.36 -7.71
C ARG A 68 -3.55 -9.92 -6.35
N ASN A 69 -3.46 -8.62 -6.06
CA ASN A 69 -4.00 -8.01 -4.83
C ASN A 69 -3.35 -8.50 -3.52
N ARG A 70 -2.15 -9.08 -3.57
CA ARG A 70 -1.36 -9.52 -2.42
C ARG A 70 -0.15 -8.62 -2.16
N TYR A 71 0.22 -8.53 -0.90
CA TYR A 71 1.34 -7.71 -0.43
C TYR A 71 2.12 -8.43 0.66
N ARG A 72 3.32 -7.94 0.92
CA ARG A 72 4.17 -8.31 2.06
C ARG A 72 4.55 -7.07 2.85
N TYR A 73 4.46 -7.12 4.17
CA TYR A 73 5.03 -6.08 5.03
C TYR A 73 6.55 -6.23 5.15
N VAL A 74 7.28 -5.15 4.85
CA VAL A 74 8.75 -5.11 4.86
C VAL A 74 9.32 -3.99 5.75
N GLY A 75 8.47 -3.08 6.23
CA GLY A 75 8.87 -2.00 7.14
C GLY A 75 9.31 -0.71 6.43
N LYS A 76 9.44 0.37 7.21
CA LYS A 76 9.73 1.73 6.73
C LYS A 76 11.20 1.95 6.32
N ASP A 77 12.10 1.08 6.78
CA ASP A 77 13.53 1.19 6.52
C ASP A 77 14.01 0.14 5.50
N TYR A 78 13.08 -0.48 4.78
CA TYR A 78 13.42 -1.48 3.78
C TYR A 78 14.11 -0.84 2.56
N VAL A 79 15.25 -1.39 2.15
CA VAL A 79 15.98 -0.94 0.98
C VAL A 79 15.58 -1.79 -0.22
N TYR A 80 14.82 -1.21 -1.15
CA TYR A 80 14.47 -1.85 -2.41
C TYR A 80 15.41 -1.42 -3.53
N ASN A 81 16.09 -2.40 -4.14
CA ASN A 81 17.05 -2.18 -5.24
C ASN A 81 16.56 -2.73 -6.59
N GLY A 82 15.28 -3.11 -6.69
CA GLY A 82 14.69 -3.64 -7.91
C GLY A 82 14.01 -2.57 -8.77
N GLU A 83 13.46 -3.00 -9.90
CA GLU A 83 12.65 -2.13 -10.77
C GLU A 83 11.30 -1.81 -10.11
N VAL A 84 10.90 -0.53 -10.18
CA VAL A 84 9.60 -0.09 -9.67
C VAL A 84 8.55 -0.25 -10.76
N GLU A 85 7.51 -1.06 -10.51
CA GLU A 85 6.38 -1.22 -11.44
C GLU A 85 5.61 0.11 -11.54
N GLU A 86 5.57 0.69 -12.74
CA GLU A 86 4.66 1.80 -13.03
C GLU A 86 3.31 1.24 -13.50
N ASN A 87 2.24 1.51 -12.75
CA ASN A 87 0.89 1.17 -13.15
C ASN A 87 0.10 2.45 -13.48
N PRO A 88 0.36 3.10 -14.63
CA PRO A 88 -0.49 4.17 -15.11
C PRO A 88 -1.87 3.57 -15.40
N ARG A 89 -2.95 4.22 -14.91
CA ARG A 89 -4.31 3.88 -15.38
C ARG A 89 -4.28 3.91 -16.90
N LYS A 90 -4.58 2.79 -17.57
CA LYS A 90 -4.94 2.81 -18.99
C LYS A 90 -5.99 3.90 -19.12
N SER A 91 -5.69 4.99 -19.85
CA SER A 91 -6.77 5.80 -20.38
C SER A 91 -7.62 4.81 -21.17
N LEU A 92 -8.91 4.65 -20.83
CA LEU A 92 -9.83 4.06 -21.78
C LEU A 92 -9.74 4.95 -23.02
N GLY A 93 -8.97 4.51 -24.02
CA GLY A 93 -9.10 5.02 -25.37
C GLY A 93 -10.50 4.62 -25.79
N ILE A 94 -11.41 5.58 -25.79
CA ILE A 94 -12.66 5.46 -26.53
C ILE A 94 -12.22 5.43 -27.99
N LEU A 95 -12.33 4.25 -28.61
CA LEU A 95 -12.43 4.08 -30.06
C LEU A 95 -13.89 3.78 -30.36
#